data_AF-A0A8B7KC10-F1
#
_entry.id   AF-A0A8B7KC10-F1
#
_cell.length_a   1.000
_cell.length_b   1.000
_cell.length_c   1.000
_cell.angle_alpha   90.00
_cell.angle_beta   90.00
_cell.angle_gamma   90.00
#
_symmetry.space_group_name_H-M   'P 1'
#
loop_
_entity.id
_entity.type
_entity.pdbx_description
1 polymer ?
#
loop_
_entity_poly.entity_id
_entity_poly.type
_entity_poly.pdbx_seq_one_letter_code
_entity_poly.pdbx_strand_id
1 'polypeptide(L)'
;MRLTCMHCIRLGSSPSSLLTIMSYPRLTTEQMLRKDQKTISRQGTKVAISAIYMDLEVFLQRSGLIADLHALCQAHSYDALVAMTIFFNTHNEPVRQLAVFCPHAALRMTICGVLERSHSPSLKLTPAPSIHPNLQAYLQGNTQVSRKKLLPLLQEALSAYFDSMKIPSGQPETVGVSREQADKELDRAGNSLISGLSQDDEEPPLPPTPMNSLVDECPLDQGLPKFSAEVIFEKCSQISLSESTTASLSKK
;
A
#
# COMPACT_ATOMS: atom_id res chain seq x y z
N MET A 1 -15.50 27.12 50.88
CA MET A 1 -15.47 25.84 50.16
C MET A 1 -14.09 25.68 49.55
N ARG A 2 -13.27 24.77 50.11
CA ARG A 2 -11.87 24.55 49.72
C ARG A 2 -11.84 23.48 48.63
N LEU A 3 -11.27 23.78 47.47
CA LEU A 3 -10.94 22.80 46.45
C LEU A 3 -9.75 21.97 46.94
N THR A 4 -9.97 20.66 47.15
CA THR A 4 -8.89 19.69 47.33
C THR A 4 -8.50 19.13 45.97
N CYS A 5 -7.34 19.56 45.48
CA CYS A 5 -6.55 18.88 44.46
C CYS A 5 -6.15 17.50 44.99
N MET A 6 -6.50 16.42 44.29
CA MET A 6 -6.06 15.07 44.62
C MET A 6 -5.67 14.27 43.37
N HIS A 7 -4.34 14.14 43.24
CA HIS A 7 -3.60 12.96 42.78
C HIS A 7 -3.66 12.56 41.30
N CYS A 8 -2.65 13.04 40.55
CA CYS A 8 -2.06 12.34 39.42
C CYS A 8 -1.41 11.03 39.90
N ILE A 9 -1.96 9.88 39.49
CA ILE A 9 -1.23 8.61 39.58
C ILE A 9 -0.47 8.42 38.27
N ARG A 10 0.86 8.57 38.35
CA ARG A 10 1.81 8.03 37.38
C ARG A 10 1.61 6.51 37.32
N LEU A 11 1.04 5.99 36.24
CA LEU A 11 1.22 4.58 35.91
C LEU A 11 2.53 4.40 35.15
N GLY A 12 3.30 3.44 35.64
CA GLY A 12 4.72 3.25 35.39
C GLY A 12 5.10 3.06 33.93
N SER A 13 6.22 3.69 33.60
CA SER A 13 7.12 3.28 32.53
C SER A 13 7.55 1.82 32.74
N SER A 14 6.94 0.90 31.99
CA SER A 14 7.49 -0.44 31.83
C SER A 14 8.71 -0.36 30.92
N PRO A 15 9.89 -0.89 31.30
CA PRO A 15 11.07 -0.83 30.47
C PRO A 15 11.00 -1.88 29.36
N SER A 16 11.14 -1.42 28.12
CA SER A 16 11.72 -2.14 26.98
C SER A 16 11.22 -3.57 26.74
N SER A 17 10.10 -3.67 26.03
CA SER A 17 9.82 -4.85 25.21
C SER A 17 10.95 -5.02 24.19
N LEU A 18 11.70 -6.12 24.28
CA LEU A 18 12.67 -6.59 23.29
C LEU A 18 11.94 -6.99 22.00
N LEU A 19 11.30 -6.01 21.34
CA LEU A 19 11.07 -6.11 19.91
C LEU A 19 12.46 -6.06 19.28
N THR A 20 12.78 -7.03 18.44
CA THR A 20 13.87 -6.88 17.47
C THR A 20 13.44 -5.75 16.53
N ILE A 21 13.57 -4.51 16.99
CA ILE A 21 13.44 -3.32 16.15
C ILE A 21 14.61 -3.46 15.19
N MET A 22 14.34 -3.95 13.98
CA MET A 22 15.29 -3.77 12.90
C MET A 22 15.51 -2.27 12.81
N SER A 23 16.69 -1.83 13.26
CA SER A 23 17.11 -0.45 13.19
C SER A 23 17.04 -0.07 11.72
N TYR A 24 16.05 0.71 11.36
CA TYR A 24 16.08 1.35 10.06
C TYR A 24 17.32 2.21 10.03
N PRO A 25 18.15 2.13 8.97
CA PRO A 25 19.11 3.19 8.65
C PRO A 25 18.41 4.55 8.75
N ARG A 26 19.17 5.65 8.92
CA ARG A 26 18.66 7.04 8.93
C ARG A 26 17.96 7.42 7.60
N LEU A 27 16.81 6.80 7.31
CA LEU A 27 15.96 7.05 6.17
C LEU A 27 14.98 8.15 6.54
N THR A 28 14.81 9.08 5.61
CA THR A 28 13.71 10.03 5.67
C THR A 28 12.38 9.28 5.55
N THR A 29 11.29 9.92 5.99
CA THR A 29 9.95 9.32 5.94
C THR A 29 9.57 8.98 4.51
N GLU A 30 9.89 9.86 3.56
CA GLU A 30 9.72 9.62 2.14
C GLU A 30 10.49 8.39 1.66
N GLN A 31 11.80 8.29 1.94
CA GLN A 31 12.61 7.15 1.49
C GLN A 31 12.05 5.82 2.02
N MET A 32 11.63 5.80 3.28
CA MET A 32 11.00 4.64 3.90
C MET A 32 9.70 4.25 3.20
N LEU A 33 8.82 5.23 2.95
CA LEU A 33 7.53 5.01 2.30
C LEU A 33 7.69 4.57 0.84
N ARG A 34 8.68 5.10 0.13
CA ARG A 34 8.91 4.82 -1.29
C ARG A 34 9.62 3.49 -1.57
N LYS A 35 10.33 2.94 -0.58
CA LYS A 35 11.11 1.69 -0.72
C LYS A 35 10.27 0.53 -1.27
N ASP A 36 9.04 0.37 -0.76
CA ASP A 36 8.13 -0.67 -1.22
C ASP A 36 6.70 -0.12 -1.34
N GLN A 37 6.51 0.71 -2.37
CA GLN A 37 5.26 1.41 -2.65
C GLN A 37 4.61 0.92 -3.95
N LYS A 38 3.28 0.88 -3.94
CA LYS A 38 2.47 0.80 -5.17
C LYS A 38 1.52 1.99 -5.22
N THR A 39 1.15 2.40 -6.42
CA THR A 39 0.16 3.45 -6.64
C THR A 39 -1.00 2.88 -7.45
N ILE A 40 -2.21 3.26 -7.06
CA ILE A 40 -3.42 3.06 -7.85
C ILE A 40 -4.04 4.42 -8.17
N SER A 41 -4.81 4.46 -9.25
CA SER A 41 -5.52 5.67 -9.65
C SER A 41 -6.88 5.34 -10.26
N ARG A 42 -7.88 6.19 -10.02
CA ARG A 42 -9.19 6.14 -10.67
C ARG A 42 -9.69 7.57 -10.89
N GLN A 43 -10.10 7.89 -12.12
CA GLN A 43 -10.68 9.19 -12.48
C GLN A 43 -9.90 10.40 -11.93
N GLY A 44 -8.56 10.36 -12.02
CA GLY A 44 -7.68 11.42 -11.53
C GLY A 44 -7.28 11.33 -10.06
N THR A 45 -8.04 10.64 -9.21
CA THR A 45 -7.66 10.39 -7.81
C THR A 45 -6.60 9.31 -7.70
N LYS A 46 -5.50 9.58 -7.00
CA LYS A 46 -4.31 8.74 -6.87
C LYS A 46 -4.05 8.38 -5.41
N VAL A 47 -3.93 7.07 -5.13
CA VAL A 47 -3.64 6.55 -3.78
C VAL A 47 -2.35 5.77 -3.79
N ALA A 48 -1.43 6.12 -2.89
CA ALA A 48 -0.19 5.40 -2.67
C ALA A 48 -0.32 4.39 -1.53
N ILE A 49 0.32 3.23 -1.65
CA ILE A 49 0.26 2.14 -0.67
C ILE A 49 1.67 1.63 -0.42
N SER A 50 2.19 1.91 0.77
CA SER A 50 3.56 1.57 1.18
C SER A 50 3.53 0.40 2.16
N ALA A 51 4.39 -0.61 1.97
CA ALA A 51 4.64 -1.61 3.00
C ALA A 51 5.95 -1.29 3.74
N ILE A 52 5.89 -1.25 5.06
CA ILE A 52 6.97 -0.80 5.94
C ILE A 52 7.19 -1.86 7.01
N TYR A 53 8.40 -2.39 7.13
CA TYR A 53 8.81 -3.27 8.23
C TYR A 53 9.00 -2.53 9.59
N MET A 54 7.98 -1.91 10.16
CA MET A 54 8.08 -1.10 11.40
C MET A 54 6.88 -1.34 12.32
N ASP A 55 7.01 -1.04 13.60
CA ASP A 55 5.84 -0.81 14.46
C ASP A 55 5.13 0.49 14.02
N LEU A 56 3.80 0.44 13.87
CA LEU A 56 3.03 1.63 13.53
C LEU A 56 3.18 2.73 14.57
N GLU A 57 3.27 2.41 15.86
CA GLU A 57 3.44 3.43 16.89
C GLU A 57 4.77 4.18 16.71
N VAL A 58 5.85 3.46 16.42
CA VAL A 58 7.15 4.05 16.09
C VAL A 58 7.08 4.89 14.82
N PHE A 59 6.34 4.44 13.80
CA PHE A 59 6.12 5.22 12.59
C PHE A 59 5.37 6.52 12.86
N LEU A 60 4.31 6.47 13.67
CA LEU A 60 3.49 7.63 14.05
C LEU A 60 4.23 8.64 14.92
N GLN A 61 5.22 8.19 15.71
CA GLN A 61 6.04 9.05 16.57
C GLN A 61 7.19 9.76 15.84
N ARG A 62 7.38 9.52 14.52
CA ARG A 62 8.46 10.17 13.76
C ARG A 62 8.30 11.70 13.76
N SER A 63 9.39 12.40 14.06
CA SER A 63 9.43 13.86 14.04
C SER A 63 9.04 14.38 12.66
N GLY A 64 8.08 15.30 12.60
CA GLY A 64 7.65 15.90 11.34
C GLY A 64 6.80 15.00 10.43
N LEU A 65 6.38 13.81 10.88
CA LEU A 65 5.66 12.83 10.06
C LEU A 65 4.54 13.45 9.21
N ILE A 66 3.67 14.24 9.82
CA ILE A 66 2.53 14.83 9.11
C ILE A 66 2.99 15.81 8.02
N ALA A 67 3.99 16.64 8.30
CA ALA A 67 4.57 17.53 7.30
C ALA A 67 5.19 16.72 6.14
N ASP A 68 5.92 15.65 6.45
CA ASP A 68 6.50 14.75 5.45
C ASP A 68 5.43 14.06 4.59
N LEU A 69 4.34 13.58 5.20
CA LEU A 69 3.23 12.94 4.49
C LEU A 69 2.53 13.95 3.55
N HIS A 70 2.32 15.18 4.01
CA HIS A 70 1.80 16.25 3.16
C HIS A 70 2.75 16.57 2.00
N ALA A 71 4.04 16.75 2.27
CA ALA A 71 5.04 17.04 1.25
C ALA A 71 5.13 15.92 0.21
N LEU A 72 5.10 14.66 0.65
CA LEU A 72 5.11 13.50 -0.23
C LEU A 72 3.85 13.44 -1.12
N CYS A 73 2.67 13.68 -0.54
CA CYS A 73 1.43 13.75 -1.29
C CYS A 73 1.46 14.85 -2.35
N GLN A 74 1.99 16.03 -2.02
CA GLN A 74 2.14 17.15 -2.96
C GLN A 74 3.14 16.81 -4.08
N ALA A 75 4.32 16.29 -3.74
CA ALA A 75 5.40 16.00 -4.68
C ALA A 75 5.03 14.92 -5.72
N HIS A 76 4.11 14.02 -5.40
CA HIS A 76 3.71 12.92 -6.29
C HIS A 76 2.24 12.94 -6.72
N SER A 77 1.53 14.01 -6.34
CA SER A 77 0.11 14.20 -6.60
C SER A 77 -0.72 13.01 -6.09
N TYR A 78 -0.48 12.59 -4.84
CA TYR A 78 -1.29 11.60 -4.14
C TYR A 78 -2.39 12.31 -3.34
N ASP A 79 -3.63 11.83 -3.48
CA ASP A 79 -4.78 12.30 -2.69
C ASP A 79 -4.86 11.57 -1.34
N ALA A 80 -4.33 10.36 -1.27
CA ALA A 80 -4.22 9.57 -0.05
C ALA A 80 -2.97 8.68 -0.05
N LEU A 81 -2.51 8.36 1.15
CA LEU A 81 -1.43 7.41 1.38
C LEU A 81 -1.87 6.39 2.43
N VAL A 82 -1.65 5.12 2.12
CA VAL A 82 -1.86 4.00 3.03
C VAL A 82 -0.51 3.40 3.38
N ALA A 83 -0.13 3.47 4.65
CA ALA A 83 1.06 2.79 5.16
C ALA A 83 0.63 1.49 5.83
N MET A 84 0.98 0.34 5.24
CA MET A 84 0.87 -0.96 5.89
C MET A 84 2.18 -1.25 6.61
N THR A 85 2.11 -1.46 7.92
CA THR A 85 3.29 -1.80 8.70
C THR A 85 3.30 -3.28 9.06
N ILE A 86 4.49 -3.86 9.21
CA ILE A 86 4.70 -5.21 9.72
C ILE A 86 5.92 -5.23 10.64
N PHE A 87 5.77 -5.86 11.81
CA PHE A 87 6.88 -6.22 12.67
C PHE A 87 6.62 -7.62 13.24
N PHE A 88 7.60 -8.18 13.95
CA PHE A 88 7.45 -9.47 14.63
C PHE A 88 7.45 -9.24 16.14
N ASN A 89 6.46 -9.82 16.83
CA ASN A 89 6.34 -9.71 18.28
C ASN A 89 7.40 -10.58 18.99
N THR A 90 7.34 -10.63 20.33
CA THR A 90 8.24 -11.45 21.17
C THR A 90 8.15 -12.97 20.90
N HIS A 91 7.06 -13.42 20.29
CA HIS A 91 6.84 -14.82 19.89
C HIS A 91 7.22 -15.08 18.42
N ASN A 92 7.85 -14.11 17.75
CA ASN A 92 8.18 -14.16 16.33
C ASN A 92 6.95 -14.36 15.43
N GLU A 93 5.81 -13.83 15.86
CA GLU A 93 4.58 -13.80 15.05
C GLU A 93 4.46 -12.45 14.34
N PRO A 94 4.04 -12.42 13.07
CA PRO A 94 3.88 -11.19 12.33
C PRO A 94 2.69 -10.39 12.86
N VAL A 95 2.94 -9.16 13.27
CA VAL A 95 1.89 -8.18 13.57
C VAL A 95 1.78 -7.23 12.39
N ARG A 96 0.56 -7.05 11.87
CA ARG A 96 0.28 -6.07 10.81
C ARG A 96 -0.60 -4.97 11.35
N GLN A 97 -0.32 -3.75 10.92
CA GLN A 97 -1.09 -2.58 11.24
C GLN A 97 -1.19 -1.72 9.97
N LEU A 98 -2.09 -0.74 9.98
CA LEU A 98 -2.19 0.20 8.87
C LEU A 98 -2.47 1.62 9.34
N ALA A 99 -2.03 2.59 8.56
CA ALA A 99 -2.45 3.98 8.68
C ALA A 99 -2.95 4.48 7.32
N VAL A 100 -4.12 5.13 7.33
CA VAL A 100 -4.70 5.84 6.18
C VAL A 100 -4.54 7.32 6.43
N PHE A 101 -3.63 7.96 5.70
CA PHE A 101 -3.50 9.40 5.65
C PHE A 101 -4.21 9.95 4.41
N CYS A 102 -5.15 10.86 4.62
CA CYS A 102 -5.83 11.54 3.52
C CYS A 102 -6.37 12.90 4.01
N PRO A 103 -5.92 14.03 3.44
CA PRO A 103 -6.43 15.36 3.80
C PRO A 103 -7.91 15.54 3.45
N HIS A 104 -8.41 14.86 2.42
CA HIS A 104 -9.80 14.99 1.98
C HIS A 104 -10.72 14.06 2.77
N ALA A 105 -11.55 14.63 3.66
CA ALA A 105 -12.33 13.86 4.62
C ALA A 105 -13.28 12.84 3.98
N ALA A 106 -13.98 13.20 2.89
CA ALA A 106 -14.91 12.31 2.21
C ALA A 106 -14.18 11.06 1.66
N LEU A 107 -13.07 11.26 0.96
CA LEU A 107 -12.25 10.17 0.42
C LEU A 107 -11.68 9.29 1.56
N ARG A 108 -11.19 9.92 2.64
CA ARG A 108 -10.68 9.20 3.82
C ARG A 108 -11.74 8.29 4.41
N MET A 109 -12.96 8.81 4.63
CA MET A 109 -14.07 8.06 5.20
C MET A 109 -14.50 6.90 4.29
N THR A 110 -14.52 7.10 2.98
CA THR A 110 -14.84 6.02 2.03
C THR A 110 -13.77 4.93 2.06
N ILE A 111 -12.48 5.29 2.02
CA ILE A 111 -11.38 4.32 2.12
C ILE A 111 -11.48 3.52 3.42
N CYS A 112 -11.56 4.21 4.55
CA CYS A 112 -11.65 3.56 5.86
C CYS A 112 -12.88 2.64 5.94
N GLY A 113 -14.05 3.12 5.53
CA GLY A 113 -15.29 2.36 5.59
C GLY A 113 -15.30 1.10 4.72
N VAL A 114 -14.70 1.14 3.52
CA VAL A 114 -14.55 -0.06 2.68
C VAL A 114 -13.58 -1.06 3.29
N LEU A 115 -12.45 -0.59 3.83
CA LEU A 115 -11.49 -1.47 4.48
C LEU A 115 -12.08 -2.13 5.74
N GLU A 116 -12.86 -1.41 6.54
CA GLU A 116 -13.52 -1.92 7.74
C GLU A 116 -14.60 -2.95 7.44
N ARG A 117 -15.39 -2.75 6.37
CA ARG A 117 -16.50 -3.64 5.98
C ARG A 117 -16.10 -4.76 5.04
N SER A 118 -14.84 -4.82 4.61
CA SER A 118 -14.41 -5.87 3.69
C SER A 118 -14.54 -7.26 4.33
N HIS A 119 -15.14 -8.19 3.59
CA HIS A 119 -15.26 -9.60 3.97
C HIS A 119 -14.39 -10.53 3.10
N SER A 120 -13.92 -10.04 1.94
CA SER A 120 -13.20 -10.83 0.94
C SER A 120 -12.03 -10.04 0.32
N PRO A 121 -10.85 -10.00 0.97
CA PRO A 121 -10.54 -10.65 2.24
C PRO A 121 -10.94 -9.79 3.44
N SER A 122 -11.42 -10.43 4.52
CA SER A 122 -11.65 -9.72 5.78
C SER A 122 -10.32 -9.29 6.41
N LEU A 123 -10.16 -7.98 6.68
CA LEU A 123 -8.98 -7.44 7.34
C LEU A 123 -9.03 -7.56 8.86
N LYS A 124 -10.23 -7.66 9.45
CA LYS A 124 -10.47 -7.63 10.90
C LYS A 124 -9.80 -6.41 11.56
N LEU A 125 -10.12 -5.23 11.04
CA LEU A 125 -9.53 -3.97 11.53
C LEU A 125 -10.07 -3.59 12.91
N THR A 126 -9.18 -3.20 13.80
CA THR A 126 -9.52 -2.56 15.07
C THR A 126 -8.88 -1.18 15.10
N PRO A 127 -9.65 -0.08 15.30
CA PRO A 127 -9.08 1.26 15.38
C PRO A 127 -7.99 1.36 16.44
N ALA A 128 -6.90 2.04 16.10
CA ALA A 128 -5.81 2.36 17.01
C ALA A 128 -5.76 3.88 17.26
N PRO A 129 -5.29 4.33 18.44
CA PRO A 129 -5.13 5.75 18.73
C PRO A 129 -4.24 6.45 17.70
N SER A 130 -4.67 7.63 17.26
CA SER A 130 -3.91 8.55 16.41
C SER A 130 -4.12 9.96 16.93
N ILE A 131 -3.04 10.72 17.08
CA ILE A 131 -3.08 12.13 17.49
C ILE A 131 -3.27 13.08 16.29
N HIS A 132 -3.46 12.54 15.08
CA HIS A 132 -3.43 13.31 13.85
C HIS A 132 -4.80 13.30 13.15
N PRO A 133 -5.42 14.48 12.89
CA PRO A 133 -6.83 14.56 12.44
C PRO A 133 -7.08 14.00 11.03
N ASN A 134 -6.05 13.95 10.18
CA ASN A 134 -6.14 13.44 8.82
C ASN A 134 -5.63 12.01 8.65
N LEU A 135 -5.33 11.33 9.77
CA LEU A 135 -4.75 10.00 9.78
C LEU A 135 -5.56 9.07 10.67
N GLN A 136 -6.04 7.98 10.08
CA GLN A 136 -6.72 6.91 10.79
C GLN A 136 -5.80 5.69 10.89
N ALA A 137 -5.61 5.17 12.10
CA ALA A 137 -4.74 4.04 12.38
C ALA A 137 -5.56 2.79 12.76
N TYR A 138 -5.04 1.61 12.44
CA TYR A 138 -5.67 0.32 12.74
C TYR A 138 -4.66 -0.77 13.08
N LEU A 139 -5.04 -1.64 14.00
CA LEU A 139 -4.50 -3.00 14.10
C LEU A 139 -5.20 -3.89 13.06
N GLN A 140 -4.44 -4.68 12.30
CA GLN A 140 -4.97 -5.58 11.29
C GLN A 140 -5.00 -7.01 11.82
N GLY A 141 -6.18 -7.48 12.25
CA GLY A 141 -6.33 -8.81 12.84
C GLY A 141 -6.06 -9.96 11.86
N ASN A 142 -6.30 -9.77 10.56
CA ASN A 142 -5.91 -10.74 9.54
C ASN A 142 -4.51 -10.45 8.98
N THR A 143 -3.48 -10.99 9.63
CA THR A 143 -2.07 -10.75 9.28
C THR A 143 -1.63 -11.38 7.95
N GLN A 144 -2.47 -12.19 7.31
CA GLN A 144 -2.22 -12.78 5.99
C GLN A 144 -2.60 -11.85 4.82
N VAL A 145 -3.31 -10.75 5.09
CA VAL A 145 -3.63 -9.74 4.07
C VAL A 145 -2.43 -8.80 3.91
N SER A 146 -1.73 -8.91 2.79
CA SER A 146 -0.63 -8.03 2.42
C SER A 146 -1.08 -6.92 1.47
N ARG A 147 -0.16 -6.01 1.10
CA ARG A 147 -0.40 -4.96 0.10
C ARG A 147 -1.09 -5.50 -1.16
N LYS A 148 -0.67 -6.68 -1.66
CA LYS A 148 -1.24 -7.29 -2.87
C LYS A 148 -2.75 -7.54 -2.74
N LYS A 149 -3.19 -8.00 -1.57
CA LYS A 149 -4.60 -8.25 -1.26
C LYS A 149 -5.37 -6.98 -0.89
N LEU A 150 -4.68 -5.94 -0.41
CA LEU A 150 -5.26 -4.64 -0.09
C LEU A 150 -5.57 -3.80 -1.34
N LEU A 151 -4.74 -3.91 -2.38
CA LEU A 151 -4.89 -3.17 -3.65
C LEU A 151 -6.32 -3.20 -4.23
N PRO A 152 -6.96 -4.36 -4.45
CA PRO A 152 -8.32 -4.40 -5.01
C PRO A 152 -9.36 -3.75 -4.10
N LEU A 153 -9.21 -3.80 -2.78
CA LEU A 153 -10.12 -3.11 -1.84
C LEU A 153 -9.99 -1.60 -1.92
N LEU A 154 -8.80 -1.09 -2.19
CA LEU A 154 -8.59 0.34 -2.40
C LEU A 154 -9.13 0.79 -3.76
N GLN A 155 -9.10 -0.09 -4.78
CA GLN A 155 -9.79 0.18 -6.05
C GLN A 155 -11.31 0.19 -5.87
N GLU A 156 -11.86 -0.70 -5.05
CA GLU A 156 -13.26 -0.70 -4.64
C GLU A 156 -13.63 0.59 -3.90
N ALA A 157 -12.79 1.04 -2.95
CA ALA A 157 -12.99 2.29 -2.23
C ALA A 157 -13.03 3.52 -3.15
N LEU A 158 -12.08 3.61 -4.08
CA LEU A 158 -12.12 4.64 -5.11
C LEU A 158 -13.37 4.51 -5.97
N SER A 159 -13.89 3.29 -6.17
CA SER A 159 -15.11 3.10 -6.94
C SER A 159 -16.33 3.65 -6.22
N ALA A 160 -16.54 3.23 -4.98
CA ALA A 160 -17.61 3.71 -4.11
C ALA A 160 -17.57 5.23 -3.92
N TYR A 161 -16.38 5.82 -3.85
CA TYR A 161 -16.22 7.28 -3.70
C TYR A 161 -16.85 8.04 -4.87
N PHE A 162 -16.54 7.66 -6.12
CA PHE A 162 -17.11 8.33 -7.28
C PHE A 162 -18.57 7.99 -7.52
N ASP A 163 -19.02 6.79 -7.16
CA ASP A 163 -20.42 6.42 -7.27
C ASP A 163 -21.28 7.27 -6.30
N SER A 164 -20.76 7.59 -5.11
CA SER A 164 -21.43 8.48 -4.16
C SER A 164 -21.53 9.94 -4.65
N MET A 165 -20.60 10.38 -5.51
CA MET A 165 -20.61 11.74 -6.10
C MET A 165 -21.57 11.90 -7.27
N LYS A 166 -21.98 10.80 -7.90
CA LYS A 166 -22.88 10.82 -9.07
C LYS A 166 -24.36 10.86 -8.70
N ILE A 167 -24.70 10.67 -7.43
CA ILE A 167 -26.08 10.75 -6.97
C ILE A 167 -26.51 12.22 -7.04
N PRO A 168 -27.50 12.59 -7.89
CA PRO A 168 -28.10 13.91 -7.80
C PRO A 168 -28.77 13.99 -6.44
N SER A 169 -28.45 15.04 -5.67
CA SER A 169 -29.15 15.38 -4.44
C SER A 169 -30.64 15.64 -4.75
N GLY A 170 -31.45 14.58 -4.79
CA GLY A 170 -32.87 14.64 -5.06
C GLY A 170 -33.64 15.09 -3.81
N GLN A 171 -34.38 16.19 -3.95
CA GLN A 171 -35.43 16.58 -3.01
C GLN A 171 -36.50 15.47 -2.89
N PRO A 172 -37.21 15.36 -1.75
CA PRO A 172 -38.37 14.50 -1.64
C PRO A 172 -39.61 15.24 -2.15
N GLU A 173 -40.08 14.90 -3.34
CA GLU A 173 -41.42 15.26 -3.81
C GLU A 173 -42.30 14.01 -3.93
N THR A 174 -43.21 13.89 -2.96
CA THR A 174 -44.63 13.49 -3.08
C THR A 174 -45.07 12.42 -4.10
N VAL A 175 -45.52 11.29 -3.53
CA VAL A 175 -46.79 10.58 -3.79
C VAL A 175 -47.38 10.68 -5.21
N GLY A 176 -47.48 9.53 -5.90
CA GLY A 176 -48.35 9.41 -7.07
C GLY A 176 -48.37 8.01 -7.68
N VAL A 177 -49.53 7.36 -7.62
CA VAL A 177 -49.87 5.97 -7.95
C VAL A 177 -49.91 5.71 -9.48
N SER A 178 -49.52 4.52 -9.96
CA SER A 178 -50.37 3.60 -10.76
C SER A 178 -49.63 2.60 -11.66
N ARG A 179 -50.28 1.45 -11.82
CA ARG A 179 -49.91 0.19 -12.48
C ARG A 179 -49.94 0.24 -14.02
N GLU A 180 -49.36 -0.82 -14.59
CA GLU A 180 -49.90 -1.70 -15.64
C GLU A 180 -49.16 -1.82 -16.99
N GLN A 181 -49.01 -3.10 -17.36
CA GLN A 181 -48.39 -3.68 -18.56
C GLN A 181 -49.24 -3.45 -19.81
N ALA A 182 -48.61 -3.42 -20.99
CA ALA A 182 -49.21 -3.97 -22.20
C ALA A 182 -48.13 -4.37 -23.22
N ASP A 183 -48.23 -5.64 -23.60
CA ASP A 183 -47.61 -6.40 -24.67
C ASP A 183 -48.02 -5.90 -26.08
N LYS A 184 -47.17 -6.10 -27.09
CA LYS A 184 -47.55 -6.27 -28.51
C LYS A 184 -46.35 -6.59 -29.41
N GLU A 185 -46.20 -7.88 -29.74
CA GLU A 185 -45.53 -8.39 -30.95
C GLU A 185 -46.35 -8.07 -32.23
N LEU A 186 -45.66 -7.86 -33.35
CA LEU A 186 -46.18 -8.15 -34.69
C LEU A 186 -45.04 -8.45 -35.67
N ASP A 187 -45.04 -9.70 -36.18
CA ASP A 187 -44.24 -10.20 -37.28
C ASP A 187 -44.59 -9.57 -38.64
N ARG A 188 -43.58 -9.37 -39.51
CA ARG A 188 -43.77 -9.52 -40.97
C ARG A 188 -42.47 -9.87 -41.70
N ALA A 189 -42.49 -11.03 -42.36
CA ALA A 189 -41.43 -11.61 -43.17
C ALA A 189 -41.46 -11.19 -44.66
N GLY A 190 -40.30 -11.32 -45.31
CA GLY A 190 -40.11 -11.49 -46.77
C GLY A 190 -39.09 -10.50 -47.37
N ASN A 191 -38.14 -10.85 -48.24
CA ASN A 191 -37.59 -12.12 -48.71
C ASN A 191 -36.31 -11.81 -49.55
N SER A 192 -35.42 -12.79 -49.66
CA SER A 192 -34.51 -13.10 -50.78
C SER A 192 -33.08 -12.49 -50.89
N LEU A 193 -32.13 -13.41 -50.62
CA LEU A 193 -30.99 -13.89 -51.44
C LEU A 193 -29.77 -12.99 -51.78
N ILE A 194 -28.65 -13.36 -51.13
CA ILE A 194 -27.28 -13.63 -51.65
C ILE A 194 -26.71 -12.69 -52.72
N SER A 195 -25.70 -11.90 -52.34
CA SER A 195 -24.55 -11.58 -53.19
C SER A 195 -23.30 -11.50 -52.33
N GLY A 196 -22.26 -12.25 -52.71
CA GLY A 196 -21.04 -12.43 -51.93
C GLY A 196 -19.89 -11.50 -52.30
N LEU A 197 -18.80 -11.71 -51.54
CA LEU A 197 -17.39 -11.35 -51.78
C LEU A 197 -16.94 -9.92 -51.41
N SER A 198 -16.22 -9.83 -50.29
CA SER A 198 -14.91 -9.12 -50.16
C SER A 198 -14.38 -9.38 -48.73
N GLN A 199 -13.34 -10.20 -48.62
CA GLN A 199 -11.96 -9.81 -48.30
C GLN A 199 -11.78 -9.48 -46.81
N ASP A 200 -11.28 -10.43 -46.03
CA ASP A 200 -9.84 -10.73 -45.86
C ASP A 200 -9.33 -9.99 -44.63
N ASP A 201 -8.90 -10.78 -43.65
CA ASP A 201 -8.13 -10.35 -42.50
C ASP A 201 -6.93 -9.51 -42.95
N GLU A 202 -6.81 -8.27 -42.48
CA GLU A 202 -5.51 -7.59 -42.40
C GLU A 202 -5.40 -6.87 -41.06
N GLU A 203 -5.19 -7.66 -40.00
CA GLU A 203 -4.38 -7.18 -38.89
C GLU A 203 -2.95 -7.00 -39.46
N PRO A 204 -2.38 -5.78 -39.44
CA PRO A 204 -1.08 -5.55 -40.04
C PRO A 204 -0.06 -6.50 -39.39
N PRO A 205 0.77 -7.20 -40.18
CA PRO A 205 1.72 -8.15 -39.63
C PRO A 205 2.62 -7.41 -38.64
N LEU A 206 2.60 -7.86 -37.39
CA LEU A 206 3.46 -7.32 -36.34
C LEU A 206 4.91 -7.43 -36.82
N PRO A 207 5.72 -6.38 -36.65
CA PRO A 207 7.12 -6.43 -37.02
C PRO A 207 7.76 -7.63 -36.32
N PRO A 208 8.63 -8.40 -37.01
CA PRO A 208 9.29 -9.53 -36.39
C PRO A 208 9.96 -9.05 -35.10
N THR A 209 9.67 -9.74 -33.99
CA THR A 209 10.32 -9.48 -32.71
C THR A 209 11.83 -9.47 -32.95
N PRO A 210 12.54 -8.39 -32.57
CA PRO A 210 13.98 -8.31 -32.77
C PRO A 210 14.63 -9.54 -32.15
N MET A 211 15.22 -10.36 -33.01
CA MET A 211 16.03 -11.48 -32.57
C MET A 211 17.27 -10.85 -31.95
N ASN A 212 17.42 -10.95 -30.62
CA ASN A 212 18.68 -10.55 -30.00
C ASN A 212 19.78 -11.36 -30.70
N SER A 213 20.69 -10.65 -31.37
CA SER A 213 21.92 -11.26 -31.88
C SER A 213 22.60 -11.87 -30.67
N LEU A 214 22.73 -13.20 -30.68
CA LEU A 214 23.32 -13.96 -29.60
C LEU A 214 24.75 -13.46 -29.47
N VAL A 215 25.00 -12.61 -28.48
CA VAL A 215 26.36 -12.22 -28.11
C VAL A 215 27.00 -13.47 -27.53
N ASP A 216 27.92 -14.05 -28.28
CA ASP A 216 28.58 -15.34 -28.02
C ASP A 216 29.39 -15.40 -26.70
N GLU A 217 29.47 -14.31 -25.93
CA GLU A 217 30.12 -14.34 -24.62
C GLU A 217 29.21 -13.70 -23.57
N CYS A 218 28.33 -14.53 -23.02
CA CYS A 218 27.71 -14.25 -21.74
C CYS A 218 28.84 -14.33 -20.68
N PRO A 219 29.06 -13.29 -19.83
CA PRO A 219 30.07 -13.35 -18.77
C PRO A 219 29.89 -14.50 -17.77
N LEU A 220 28.74 -15.20 -17.84
CA LEU A 220 28.39 -16.36 -17.04
C LEU A 220 28.92 -17.70 -17.61
N ASP A 221 29.35 -17.75 -18.88
CA ASP A 221 29.91 -18.97 -19.49
C ASP A 221 31.28 -19.35 -18.92
N GLN A 222 31.95 -18.42 -18.23
CA GLN A 222 33.18 -18.72 -17.48
C GLN A 222 32.90 -19.48 -16.16
N GLY A 223 31.64 -19.84 -15.91
CA GLY A 223 31.19 -20.49 -14.68
C GLY A 223 31.17 -19.53 -13.50
N LEU A 224 30.50 -19.93 -12.42
CA LEU A 224 30.56 -19.18 -11.17
C LEU A 224 32.04 -19.09 -10.73
N PRO A 225 32.52 -17.91 -10.32
CA PRO A 225 33.85 -17.79 -9.75
C PRO A 225 34.02 -18.82 -8.63
N LYS A 226 35.08 -19.62 -8.71
CA LYS A 226 35.40 -20.71 -7.76
C LYS A 226 35.80 -20.12 -6.41
N PHE A 227 34.84 -19.58 -5.67
CA PHE A 227 35.02 -19.18 -4.29
C PHE A 227 34.95 -20.43 -3.42
N SER A 228 36.09 -20.86 -2.88
CA SER A 228 36.12 -21.90 -1.86
C SER A 228 35.76 -21.30 -0.50
N ALA A 229 35.31 -22.13 0.44
CA ALA A 229 34.98 -21.69 1.79
C ALA A 229 36.21 -21.07 2.48
N GLU A 230 37.41 -21.55 2.14
CA GLU A 230 38.69 -21.08 2.64
C GLU A 230 38.98 -19.64 2.19
N VAL A 231 38.73 -19.32 0.91
CA VAL A 231 38.92 -17.96 0.37
C VAL A 231 37.98 -16.95 1.05
N ILE A 232 36.75 -17.37 1.36
CA ILE A 232 35.79 -16.55 2.08
C ILE A 232 36.26 -16.33 3.52
N PHE A 233 36.70 -17.38 4.21
CA PHE A 233 37.19 -17.30 5.58
C PHE A 233 38.43 -16.41 5.70
N GLU A 234 39.37 -16.55 4.78
CA GLU A 234 40.58 -15.74 4.73
C GLU A 234 40.26 -14.26 4.51
N LYS A 235 39.33 -13.95 3.59
CA LYS A 235 38.88 -12.58 3.35
C LYS A 235 38.16 -11.98 4.56
N CYS A 236 37.34 -12.74 5.26
CA CYS A 236 36.71 -12.31 6.52
C CYS A 236 37.73 -12.06 7.63
N SER A 237 38.79 -12.88 7.71
CA SER A 237 39.91 -12.66 8.63
C SER A 237 40.67 -11.37 8.28
N GLN A 238 40.92 -11.12 7.00
CA GLN A 238 41.58 -9.88 6.55
C GLN A 238 40.75 -8.63 6.89
N ILE A 239 39.42 -8.68 6.78
CA ILE A 239 38.54 -7.57 7.18
C ILE A 239 38.63 -7.33 8.69
N SER A 240 38.61 -8.39 9.50
CA SER A 240 38.74 -8.28 10.96
C SER A 240 40.09 -7.72 11.40
N LEU A 241 41.18 -8.08 10.71
CA LEU A 241 42.52 -7.54 10.94
C LEU A 241 42.66 -6.08 10.49
N SER A 242 41.96 -5.70 9.42
CA SER A 242 41.94 -4.33 8.91
C SER A 242 41.20 -3.37 9.84
N GLU A 243 40.06 -3.80 10.42
CA GLU A 243 39.33 -3.03 11.44
C GLU A 243 40.12 -2.90 12.76
N SER A 244 40.95 -3.90 13.10
CA SER A 244 41.81 -3.85 14.28
C SER A 244 42.97 -2.85 14.14
N THR A 245 43.46 -2.67 12.91
CA THR A 245 44.59 -1.76 12.64
C THR A 245 44.14 -0.29 12.67
N THR A 246 42.94 0.03 12.19
CA THR A 246 42.39 1.40 12.25
C THR A 246 42.00 1.83 13.66
N ALA A 247 41.56 0.89 14.52
CA ALA A 247 41.27 1.19 15.94
C ALA A 247 42.53 1.45 16.78
N SER A 248 43.69 0.92 16.38
CA SER A 248 44.96 1.11 17.11
C SER A 248 45.69 2.41 16.79
N LEU A 249 45.44 3.03 15.63
CA LEU A 249 46.06 4.31 15.26
C LEU A 249 45.38 5.55 15.86
N SER A 250 44.18 5.41 16.43
CA SER A 250 43.45 6.52 17.06
C SER A 250 43.83 6.79 18.53
N LYS A 251 44.83 6.09 19.06
CA LYS A 251 45.43 6.34 20.37
C LYS A 251 46.93 6.62 20.24
N LYS A 252 47.27 7.75 19.63
CA LYS A 252 48.50 8.48 19.95
C LYS A 252 48.34 9.96 19.66
#